data_AF-A0A1B8NWR3-F1
#
_entry.id   AF-A0A1B8NWR3-F1
#
_cell.length_a   1.000
_cell.length_b   1.000
_cell.length_c   1.000
_cell.angle_alpha   90.00
_cell.angle_beta   90.00
_cell.angle_gamma   90.00
#
_symmetry.space_group_name_H-M   'P 1'
#
loop_
_entity.id
_entity.type
_entity.pdbx_description
1 polymer ?
#
loop_
_entity_poly.entity_id
_entity_poly.type
_entity_poly.pdbx_seq_one_letter_code
_entity_poly.pdbx_strand_id
1 'polypeptide(L)'
;MAMVQPRSIRARKLAAHLALLGVVALVAFPLLLVISISFREGNFATGNLIPERFSLEHWSLALGIPWERTDGSVVQPPFPVLLWLWNSVKVAAVSSVLILLLATTSAYAFARMRFRGKAGLLKGC
;
A
#
# COMPACT_ATOMS: atom_id res chain seq x y z
N MET A 1 32.61 -21.33 -2.60
CA MET A 1 33.82 -20.49 -2.71
C MET A 1 33.48 -19.09 -2.21
N ALA A 2 34.13 -18.61 -1.16
CA ALA A 2 33.87 -17.25 -0.63
C ALA A 2 34.46 -16.22 -1.61
N MET A 3 33.59 -15.41 -2.23
CA MET A 3 34.00 -14.36 -3.15
C MET A 3 34.72 -13.25 -2.37
N VAL A 4 36.02 -13.06 -2.61
CA VAL A 4 36.82 -12.00 -1.99
C VAL A 4 36.29 -10.65 -2.47
N GLN A 5 35.79 -9.85 -1.53
CA GLN A 5 35.16 -8.58 -1.84
C GLN A 5 36.20 -7.46 -1.96
N PRO A 6 36.20 -6.64 -3.03
CA PRO A 6 37.15 -5.54 -3.18
C PRO A 6 36.90 -4.45 -2.14
N ARG A 7 37.96 -3.75 -1.70
CA ARG A 7 37.86 -2.68 -0.67
C ARG A 7 36.88 -1.57 -1.05
N SER A 8 36.70 -1.28 -2.34
CA SER A 8 35.74 -0.30 -2.88
C SER A 8 34.28 -0.67 -2.67
N ILE A 9 33.98 -1.93 -2.29
CA ILE A 9 32.59 -2.36 -2.11
C ILE A 9 31.93 -1.69 -0.91
N ARG A 10 32.68 -1.32 0.13
CA ARG A 10 32.11 -0.65 1.32
C ARG A 10 31.54 0.71 0.94
N ALA A 11 32.29 1.49 0.17
CA ALA A 11 31.85 2.78 -0.35
C ALA A 11 30.66 2.63 -1.30
N ARG A 12 30.70 1.66 -2.24
CA ARG A 12 29.56 1.37 -3.14
C ARG A 12 28.31 0.94 -2.40
N LYS A 13 28.44 0.11 -1.36
CA LYS A 13 27.32 -0.30 -0.51
C LYS A 13 26.75 0.89 0.25
N LEU A 14 27.59 1.74 0.83
CA LEU A 14 27.13 2.95 1.52
C LEU A 14 26.39 3.87 0.55
N ALA A 15 26.96 4.13 -0.63
CA ALA A 15 26.31 4.92 -1.67
C ALA A 15 24.95 4.33 -2.08
N ALA A 16 24.86 3.01 -2.26
CA ALA A 16 23.61 2.33 -2.55
C ALA A 16 22.58 2.47 -1.42
N HIS A 17 22.99 2.36 -0.15
CA HIS A 17 22.09 2.56 0.99
C HIS A 17 21.58 4.00 1.07
N LEU A 18 22.46 4.98 0.89
CA LEU A 18 22.07 6.40 0.89
C LEU A 18 21.12 6.71 -0.27
N ALA A 19 21.39 6.17 -1.46
CA ALA A 19 20.49 6.31 -2.60
C ALA A 19 19.12 5.66 -2.33
N LEU A 20 19.09 4.44 -1.79
CA LEU A 20 17.85 3.75 -1.44
C LEU A 20 17.08 4.51 -0.34
N LEU A 21 17.75 5.00 0.69
CA LEU A 21 17.14 5.82 1.74
C LEU A 21 16.55 7.12 1.16
N GLY A 22 17.24 7.76 0.21
CA GLY A 22 16.73 8.93 -0.50
C GLY A 22 15.45 8.62 -1.29
N VAL A 23 15.42 7.49 -2.01
CA VAL A 23 14.22 7.05 -2.75
C VAL A 23 13.07 6.71 -1.80
N VAL A 24 13.35 6.00 -0.72
CA VAL A 24 12.35 5.66 0.30
C VAL A 24 11.79 6.94 0.93
N ALA A 25 12.63 7.91 1.29
CA ALA A 25 12.18 9.17 1.85
C ALA A 25 11.29 9.95 0.87
N LEU A 26 11.66 9.99 -0.42
CA LEU A 26 10.89 10.66 -1.46
C LEU A 26 9.49 10.04 -1.64
N VAL A 27 9.41 8.70 -1.69
CA VAL A 27 8.14 7.97 -1.89
C VAL A 27 7.30 7.95 -0.62
N ALA A 28 7.91 7.86 0.56
CA ALA A 28 7.21 7.81 1.84
C ALA A 28 6.69 9.18 2.29
N PHE A 29 7.33 10.29 1.88
CA PHE A 29 6.92 11.64 2.27
C PHE A 29 5.43 11.94 2.03
N PRO A 30 4.83 11.71 0.84
CA PRO A 30 3.39 11.92 0.64
C PRO A 30 2.53 10.99 1.51
N LEU A 31 2.98 9.78 1.82
CA LEU A 31 2.26 8.87 2.72
C LEU A 31 2.28 9.39 4.17
N LEU A 32 3.40 9.96 4.62
CA LEU A 32 3.51 10.59 5.93
C LEU A 32 2.57 11.79 6.07
N LEU A 33 2.36 12.56 4.99
CA LEU A 33 1.36 13.63 4.96
C LEU A 33 -0.06 13.08 5.15
N VAL A 34 -0.42 11.99 4.47
CA VAL A 34 -1.73 11.34 4.63
C VAL A 34 -1.92 10.85 6.07
N ILE A 35 -0.90 10.25 6.66
CA ILE A 35 -0.92 9.80 8.07
C ILE A 35 -1.09 11.02 9.00
N SER A 36 -0.36 12.11 8.77
CA SER A 36 -0.49 13.34 9.55
C SER A 36 -1.91 13.92 9.51
N ILE A 37 -2.52 13.96 8.33
CA ILE A 37 -3.91 14.43 8.15
C ILE A 37 -4.87 13.54 8.96
N SER A 38 -4.64 12.22 9.03
CA SER A 38 -5.49 11.30 9.80
C SER A 38 -5.45 11.51 11.31
N PHE A 39 -4.43 12.19 11.83
CA PHE A 39 -4.26 12.51 13.25
C PHE A 39 -4.53 14.00 13.57
N ARG A 40 -4.97 14.78 12.58
CA ARG A 40 -5.24 16.20 12.76
C ARG A 40 -6.67 16.40 13.25
N GLU A 41 -6.86 17.33 14.17
CA GLU A 41 -8.20 17.77 14.55
C GLU A 41 -8.89 18.53 13.40
N GLY A 42 -10.13 18.15 13.06
CA GLY A 42 -10.90 18.73 11.95
C GLY A 42 -10.51 18.18 10.56
N ASN A 43 -11.02 18.79 9.48
CA ASN A 43 -10.85 18.31 8.10
C ASN A 43 -10.04 19.30 7.25
N PHE A 44 -8.75 19.43 7.55
CA PHE A 44 -7.84 20.32 6.84
C PHE A 44 -6.82 19.52 6.02
N ALA A 45 -6.79 19.78 4.71
CA ALA A 45 -5.87 19.10 3.79
C ALA A 45 -4.45 19.70 3.78
N THR A 46 -4.29 20.92 4.31
CA THR A 46 -3.02 21.65 4.36
C THR A 46 -2.59 21.91 5.81
N GLY A 47 -1.28 21.90 6.06
CA GLY A 47 -0.72 22.20 7.37
C GLY A 47 0.67 21.59 7.59
N ASN A 48 1.20 21.74 8.80
CA ASN A 48 2.50 21.19 9.20
C ASN A 48 2.52 19.66 9.18
N LEU A 49 3.68 19.05 8.90
CA LEU A 49 3.84 17.58 8.88
C LEU A 49 3.51 16.93 10.23
N ILE A 50 3.81 17.60 11.34
CA ILE A 50 3.33 17.21 12.67
C ILE A 50 2.12 18.10 12.97
N PRO A 51 0.93 17.53 13.26
CA PRO A 51 -0.26 18.31 13.57
C PRO A 51 -0.04 19.19 14.81
N GLU A 52 -0.47 20.44 14.76
CA GLU A 52 -0.43 21.34 15.92
C GLU A 52 -1.43 20.89 17.01
N ARG A 53 -2.56 20.31 16.57
CA ARG A 53 -3.57 19.69 17.42
C ARG A 53 -3.73 18.24 17.01
N PHE A 54 -3.32 17.36 17.91
CA PHE A 54 -3.42 15.92 17.74
C PHE A 54 -4.83 15.44 18.13
N SER A 55 -5.47 14.65 17.26
CA SER A 55 -6.78 14.05 17.50
C SER A 55 -6.81 12.59 17.04
N LEU A 56 -7.58 11.77 17.76
CA LEU A 56 -7.87 10.38 17.41
C LEU A 56 -9.32 10.21 16.94
N GLU A 57 -10.07 11.30 16.76
CA GLU A 57 -11.48 11.28 16.35
C GLU A 57 -11.69 10.49 15.05
N HIS A 58 -10.89 10.75 14.01
CA HIS A 58 -11.01 10.04 12.72
C HIS A 58 -10.79 8.54 12.87
N TRP A 59 -9.80 8.12 13.66
CA TRP A 59 -9.51 6.71 13.92
C TRP A 59 -10.59 6.05 14.77
N SER A 60 -11.08 6.72 15.81
CA SER A 60 -12.19 6.23 16.63
C SER A 60 -13.43 5.96 15.78
N LEU A 61 -13.83 6.95 14.97
CA LEU A 61 -15.01 6.85 14.11
C LEU A 61 -14.83 5.78 13.02
N ALA A 62 -13.62 5.67 12.42
CA ALA A 62 -13.33 4.63 11.44
C ALA A 62 -13.34 3.21 12.05
N LEU A 63 -12.97 3.07 13.32
CA LEU A 63 -13.06 1.81 14.05
C LEU A 63 -14.47 1.51 14.59
N GLY A 64 -15.42 2.42 14.39
CA GLY A 64 -16.80 2.26 14.86
C GLY A 64 -16.97 2.56 16.35
N ILE A 65 -16.04 3.29 16.96
CA ILE A 65 -16.07 3.67 18.37
C ILE A 65 -16.63 5.11 18.47
N PRO A 66 -17.73 5.34 19.22
CA PRO A 66 -18.27 6.69 19.43
C PRO A 66 -17.24 7.60 20.09
N TRP A 67 -17.19 8.86 19.68
CA TRP A 67 -16.23 9.84 20.19
C TRP A 67 -16.96 10.98 20.91
N GLU A 68 -16.56 11.25 22.15
CA GLU A 68 -17.05 12.41 22.91
C GLU A 68 -16.10 13.59 22.69
N ARG A 69 -16.66 14.69 22.18
CA ARG A 69 -15.91 15.92 21.92
C ARG A 69 -15.90 16.79 23.18
N THR A 70 -14.96 17.73 23.26
CA THR A 70 -14.78 18.64 24.41
C THR A 70 -15.98 19.57 24.67
N ASP A 71 -16.92 19.67 23.74
CA ASP A 71 -18.19 20.39 23.88
C ASP A 71 -19.31 19.54 24.53
N GLY A 72 -19.01 18.30 24.91
CA GLY A 72 -19.95 17.33 25.47
C GLY A 72 -20.83 16.64 24.43
N SER A 73 -20.62 16.89 23.14
CA SER A 73 -21.35 16.20 22.07
C SER A 73 -20.73 14.82 21.79
N VAL A 74 -21.59 13.81 21.67
CA VAL A 74 -21.17 12.45 21.30
C VAL A 74 -21.42 12.24 19.81
N VAL A 75 -20.33 12.04 19.07
CA VAL A 75 -20.38 11.74 17.63
C VAL A 75 -20.41 10.22 17.47
N GLN A 76 -21.51 9.72 16.89
CA GLN A 76 -21.65 8.33 16.52
C GLN A 76 -20.93 8.05 15.19
N PRO A 77 -20.37 6.84 14.99
CA PRO A 77 -19.71 6.47 13.74
C PRO A 77 -20.72 6.51 12.58
N PRO A 78 -20.56 7.43 11.60
CA PRO A 78 -21.55 7.60 10.54
C PRO A 78 -21.49 6.47 9.50
N PHE A 79 -20.36 5.78 9.40
CA PHE A 79 -20.09 4.79 8.36
C PHE A 79 -19.46 3.52 8.93
N PRO A 80 -19.84 2.33 8.42
CA PRO A 80 -19.26 1.06 8.85
C PRO A 80 -17.95 0.79 8.09
N VAL A 81 -16.90 1.57 8.35
CA VAL A 81 -15.61 1.50 7.61
C VAL A 81 -14.96 0.12 7.72
N LEU A 82 -15.02 -0.53 8.89
CA LEU A 82 -14.50 -1.90 9.05
C LEU A 82 -15.23 -2.93 8.18
N LEU A 83 -16.54 -2.77 7.98
CA LEU A 83 -17.30 -3.63 7.08
C LEU A 83 -16.88 -3.41 5.63
N TRP A 84 -16.64 -2.16 5.23
CA TRP A 84 -16.15 -1.83 3.89
C TRP A 84 -14.76 -2.42 3.65
N LEU A 85 -13.85 -2.28 4.62
CA LEU A 85 -12.54 -2.91 4.57
C LEU A 85 -12.66 -4.43 4.39
N TRP A 86 -13.56 -5.07 5.14
CA TRP A 86 -13.78 -6.52 5.04
C TRP A 86 -14.34 -6.94 3.69
N ASN A 87 -15.25 -6.13 3.12
CA ASN A 87 -15.77 -6.35 1.77
C ASN A 87 -14.65 -6.24 0.72
N SER A 88 -13.79 -5.22 0.83
CA SER A 88 -12.63 -5.06 -0.05
C SER A 88 -11.66 -6.24 0.03
N VAL A 89 -11.38 -6.74 1.24
CA VAL A 89 -10.51 -7.92 1.44
C VAL A 89 -11.10 -9.15 0.76
N LYS A 90 -12.40 -9.43 0.93
CA LYS A 90 -13.06 -10.57 0.28
C LYS A 90 -12.98 -10.47 -1.24
N VAL A 91 -13.33 -9.31 -1.79
CA VAL A 91 -13.33 -9.09 -3.25
C VAL A 91 -11.93 -9.24 -3.81
N ALA A 92 -10.93 -8.61 -3.19
CA ALA A 92 -9.53 -8.67 -3.62
C ALA A 92 -8.96 -10.10 -3.52
N ALA A 93 -9.28 -10.84 -2.47
CA ALA A 93 -8.82 -12.22 -2.31
C ALA A 93 -9.43 -13.15 -3.36
N VAL A 94 -10.75 -13.10 -3.54
CA VAL A 94 -11.44 -13.93 -4.54
C VAL A 94 -10.97 -13.61 -5.95
N SER A 95 -10.86 -12.32 -6.30
CA SER A 95 -10.39 -11.91 -7.62
C SER A 95 -8.95 -12.34 -7.88
N SER A 96 -8.05 -12.17 -6.90
CA SER A 96 -6.64 -12.58 -7.03
C SER A 96 -6.49 -14.08 -7.24
N VAL A 97 -7.28 -14.90 -6.53
CA VAL A 97 -7.29 -16.36 -6.72
C VAL A 97 -7.77 -16.73 -8.11
N LEU A 98 -8.87 -16.13 -8.58
CA LEU A 98 -9.39 -16.39 -9.93
C LEU A 98 -8.41 -15.97 -11.02
N ILE A 99 -7.82 -14.78 -10.89
CA ILE A 99 -6.79 -14.27 -11.81
C ILE A 99 -5.61 -15.23 -11.83
N LEU A 100 -5.13 -15.67 -10.66
CA LEU A 100 -4.01 -16.59 -10.57
C LEU A 100 -4.32 -17.93 -11.25
N LEU A 101 -5.50 -18.51 -11.01
CA LEU A 101 -5.92 -19.77 -11.63
C LEU A 101 -5.99 -19.66 -13.17
N LEU A 102 -6.60 -18.59 -13.68
CA LEU A 102 -6.72 -18.36 -15.12
C LEU A 102 -5.36 -18.05 -15.76
N ALA A 103 -4.54 -17.22 -15.12
CA ALA A 103 -3.24 -16.84 -15.63
C ALA A 103 -2.27 -18.05 -15.65
N THR A 104 -2.25 -18.85 -14.58
CA THR A 104 -1.37 -20.02 -14.49
C THR A 104 -1.75 -21.12 -15.47
N THR A 105 -3.04 -21.44 -15.61
CA THR A 105 -3.53 -22.43 -16.59
C THR A 105 -3.25 -21.98 -18.02
N SER A 106 -3.50 -20.71 -18.33
CA SER A 106 -3.17 -20.12 -19.65
C SER A 106 -1.67 -20.18 -19.91
N ALA A 107 -0.86 -19.73 -18.95
CA ALA A 107 0.60 -19.77 -19.05
C ALA A 107 1.13 -21.20 -19.24
N TYR A 108 0.53 -22.19 -18.57
CA TYR A 108 0.92 -23.60 -18.74
C TYR A 108 0.64 -24.10 -20.17
N ALA A 109 -0.52 -23.78 -20.74
CA ALA A 109 -0.83 -24.13 -22.12
C ALA A 109 0.20 -23.50 -23.10
N PHE A 110 0.55 -22.22 -22.91
CA PHE A 110 1.58 -21.56 -23.70
C PHE A 110 2.99 -22.12 -23.45
N ALA A 111 3.34 -22.53 -22.24
CA ALA A 111 4.68 -23.03 -21.93
C ALA A 111 4.90 -24.48 -22.37
N ARG A 112 3.88 -25.34 -22.24
CA ARG A 112 4.05 -26.81 -22.38
C ARG A 112 3.26 -27.46 -23.50
N MET A 113 2.13 -26.90 -23.94
CA MET A 113 1.31 -27.49 -25.00
C MET A 113 1.71 -26.96 -26.38
N ARG A 114 1.49 -27.78 -27.43
CA ARG A 114 1.66 -27.40 -28.83
C ARG A 114 0.26 -27.30 -29.47
N PHE A 115 -0.12 -26.12 -29.93
CA PHE A 115 -1.38 -25.87 -30.61
C PHE A 115 -1.21 -24.88 -31.76
N ARG A 116 -2.08 -24.97 -32.77
CA ARG A 116 -2.02 -24.13 -33.97
C ARG A 116 -2.40 -22.69 -33.62
N GLY A 117 -1.62 -21.71 -34.09
CA GLY A 117 -1.82 -20.28 -33.77
C GLY A 117 -1.02 -19.75 -32.55
N LYS A 118 -0.36 -20.62 -31.79
CA LYS A 118 0.48 -20.25 -30.62
C LYS A 118 1.53 -19.18 -30.90
N ALA A 119 2.20 -19.24 -32.06
CA ALA A 119 3.28 -18.33 -32.40
C ALA A 119 2.80 -16.90 -32.70
N GLY A 120 1.61 -16.75 -33.30
CA GLY A 120 1.01 -15.43 -33.55
C GLY A 120 0.56 -14.74 -32.26
N LEU A 121 0.04 -15.51 -31.30
CA LEU A 121 -0.35 -15.02 -29.98
C LEU A 121 0.85 -14.60 -29.11
N LEU A 122 1.99 -15.28 -29.23
CA LEU A 122 3.19 -15.01 -28.41
C LEU A 122 4.07 -13.89 -28.96
N LYS A 123 4.16 -13.75 -30.29
CA LYS A 123 5.05 -12.77 -30.91
C LYS A 123 4.42 -11.39 -31.03
N GLY A 124 3.09 -11.29 -30.88
CA GLY A 124 2.36 -10.13 -31.41
C GLY A 124 2.54 -10.06 -32.93
N CYS A 125 1.70 -9.30 -33.62
CA CYS A 125 2.10 -8.81 -34.94
C CYS A 125 3.20 -7.74 -34.76
#